data_AF-A0A227IXJ8-F1
#
_entry.id   AF-A0A227IXJ8-F1
#
_cell.length_a   1.000
_cell.length_b   1.000
_cell.length_c   1.000
_cell.angle_alpha   90.00
_cell.angle_beta   90.00
_cell.angle_gamma   90.00
#
_symmetry.space_group_name_H-M   'P 1'
#
loop_
_entity.id
_entity.type
_entity.pdbx_description
1 polymer ?
#
loop_
_entity_poly.entity_id
_entity_poly.type
_entity_poly.pdbx_seq_one_letter_code
_entity_poly.pdbx_strand_id
1 'polypeptide(L)'
;RVTTAASYVDVTWQVASDVEFSNVVQSGVFTTDTGRDFTVKVDVQNLNANSQYYYRFMVGEMMSEVGQTQTLPEDGVEKASMA
;
A
#
# COMPACT_ATOMS: atom_id res chain seq x y z
N ARG A 1 -36.52 7.23 -10.41
CA ARG A 1 -35.17 7.73 -10.09
C ARG A 1 -34.59 6.75 -9.07
N VAL A 2 -33.82 5.77 -9.55
CA VAL A 2 -33.11 4.81 -8.69
C VAL A 2 -31.76 5.46 -8.40
N THR A 3 -31.57 5.95 -7.19
CA THR A 3 -30.26 6.42 -6.72
C THR A 3 -29.71 5.31 -5.86
N THR A 4 -28.88 4.45 -6.43
CA THR A 4 -28.01 3.58 -5.64
C THR A 4 -27.04 4.53 -4.93
N ALA A 5 -27.16 4.67 -3.62
CA ALA A 5 -26.15 5.39 -2.84
C ALA A 5 -24.83 4.64 -3.03
N ALA A 6 -23.90 5.19 -3.81
CA ALA A 6 -22.58 4.61 -3.95
C ALA A 6 -21.90 4.70 -2.57
N SER A 7 -21.60 3.55 -1.99
CA SER A 7 -20.87 3.46 -0.72
C SER A 7 -19.38 3.64 -1.03
N TYR A 8 -18.86 4.82 -0.74
CA TYR A 8 -17.43 5.12 -0.83
C TYR A 8 -16.76 4.78 0.50
N VAL A 9 -15.55 4.22 0.42
CA VAL A 9 -14.72 3.89 1.57
C VAL A 9 -13.35 4.52 1.36
N ASP A 10 -12.95 5.39 2.29
CA ASP A 10 -11.60 5.95 2.33
C ASP A 10 -10.66 4.97 3.04
N VAL A 11 -9.65 4.53 2.31
CA VAL A 11 -8.61 3.63 2.81
C VAL A 11 -7.31 4.40 2.95
N THR A 12 -6.88 4.60 4.18
CA THR A 12 -5.56 5.16 4.46
C THR A 12 -4.51 4.07 4.26
N TRP A 13 -3.43 4.37 3.57
CA TRP A 13 -2.31 3.46 3.37
C TRP A 13 -1.02 4.09 3.88
N GLN A 14 -0.12 3.26 4.37
CA GLN A 14 1.20 3.67 4.85
C GLN A 14 2.25 2.70 4.35
N VAL A 15 3.43 3.24 4.04
CA VAL A 15 4.66 2.52 3.79
C VAL A 15 5.71 3.04 4.76
N ALA A 16 6.40 2.14 5.46
CA ALA A 16 7.40 2.44 6.46
C ALA A 16 8.69 1.64 6.22
N SER A 17 9.81 2.13 6.74
CA SER A 17 11.08 1.39 6.72
C SER A 17 11.18 0.33 7.81
N ASP A 18 10.26 0.32 8.76
CA ASP A 18 10.20 -0.60 9.90
C ASP A 18 8.80 -1.18 10.10
N VAL A 19 8.74 -2.36 10.72
CA VAL A 19 7.50 -3.13 10.94
C VAL A 19 6.57 -2.46 11.96
N GLU A 20 7.11 -1.63 12.85
CA GLU A 20 6.34 -0.92 13.87
C GLU A 20 5.68 0.36 13.31
N PHE A 21 5.98 0.72 12.06
CA PHE A 21 5.55 1.97 11.41
C PHE A 21 6.02 3.22 12.18
N SER A 22 7.18 3.15 12.85
CA SER A 22 7.80 4.28 13.54
C SER A 22 8.36 5.31 12.56
N ASN A 23 8.85 4.87 11.40
CA ASN A 23 9.36 5.70 10.32
C ASN A 23 8.57 5.47 9.02
N VAL A 24 7.44 6.16 8.91
CA VAL A 24 6.60 6.16 7.71
C VAL A 24 7.27 7.00 6.62
N VAL A 25 7.69 6.33 5.55
CA VAL A 25 8.35 6.97 4.40
C VAL A 25 7.33 7.56 3.42
N GLN A 26 6.13 6.96 3.34
CA GLN A 26 5.07 7.48 2.48
C GLN A 26 3.69 7.06 3.01
N SER A 27 2.70 7.91 2.83
CA SER A 27 1.32 7.62 3.21
C SER A 27 0.34 8.37 2.31
N GLY A 28 -0.91 7.94 2.32
CA GLY A 28 -1.98 8.60 1.60
C GLY A 28 -3.34 8.01 1.89
N VAL A 29 -4.36 8.54 1.23
CA VAL A 29 -5.73 8.05 1.28
C VAL A 29 -6.15 7.64 -0.12
N PHE A 30 -6.77 6.48 -0.24
CA PHE A 30 -7.34 5.97 -1.48
C PHE A 30 -8.83 5.70 -1.26
N THR A 31 -9.68 6.43 -1.96
CA THR A 31 -11.12 6.19 -1.96
C THR A 31 -11.44 5.06 -2.92
N THR A 32 -12.13 4.03 -2.42
CA THR A 32 -12.62 2.90 -3.21
C THR A 32 -14.13 2.76 -3.06
N ASP A 33 -14.77 2.04 -3.97
CA ASP A 33 -16.21 1.88 -4.02
C ASP A 33 -16.60 0.54 -4.67
N THR A 34 -17.91 0.26 -4.71
CA THR A 34 -18.45 -0.97 -5.29
C THR A 34 -18.10 -1.16 -6.77
N GLY A 35 -17.86 -0.08 -7.53
CA GLY A 35 -17.44 -0.13 -8.93
C GLY A 35 -16.03 -0.66 -9.18
N ARG A 36 -15.22 -0.82 -8.13
CA ARG A 36 -13.88 -1.46 -8.18
C ARG A 36 -13.75 -2.61 -7.20
N ASP A 37 -14.88 -3.15 -6.74
CA ASP A 37 -14.96 -4.24 -5.75
C ASP A 37 -14.17 -3.92 -4.45
N PHE A 38 -14.13 -2.64 -4.06
CA PHE A 38 -13.31 -2.14 -2.95
C PHE A 38 -11.80 -2.41 -3.09
N THR A 39 -11.31 -2.68 -4.31
CA THR A 39 -9.88 -2.91 -4.56
C THR A 39 -9.09 -1.63 -4.39
N VAL A 40 -7.97 -1.72 -3.66
CA VAL A 40 -7.01 -0.62 -3.48
C VAL A 40 -5.70 -1.02 -4.13
N LYS A 41 -5.22 -0.19 -5.06
CA LYS A 41 -3.90 -0.35 -5.68
C LYS A 41 -3.19 1.00 -5.65
N VAL A 42 -2.10 1.06 -4.91
CA VAL A 42 -1.27 2.25 -4.74
C VAL A 42 0.08 1.99 -5.39
N ASP A 43 0.48 2.88 -6.29
CA ASP A 43 1.83 2.89 -6.87
C ASP A 43 2.70 3.85 -6.05
N VAL A 44 3.63 3.28 -5.28
CA VAL A 44 4.49 4.02 -4.35
C VAL A 44 5.85 4.24 -5.03
N GLN A 45 6.14 5.48 -5.40
CA GLN A 45 7.34 5.87 -6.16
C GLN A 45 8.38 6.54 -5.28
N ASN A 46 9.61 6.68 -5.80
CA ASN A 46 10.74 7.35 -5.12
C ASN A 46 11.17 6.67 -3.82
N LEU A 47 11.01 5.34 -3.75
CA LEU A 47 11.61 4.52 -2.70
C LEU A 47 13.08 4.24 -3.03
N ASN A 48 13.90 4.08 -2.00
CA ASN A 48 15.29 3.66 -2.18
C ASN A 48 15.30 2.26 -2.78
N ALA A 49 16.23 2.01 -3.69
CA ALA A 49 16.41 0.71 -4.30
C ALA A 49 16.97 -0.32 -3.30
N ASN A 50 16.77 -1.60 -3.63
CA ASN A 50 17.19 -2.75 -2.82
C ASN A 50 16.80 -2.69 -1.33
N SER A 51 15.77 -1.92 -1.00
CA SER A 51 15.41 -1.60 0.37
C SER A 51 14.12 -2.32 0.75
N GLN A 52 14.10 -2.88 1.96
CA GLN A 52 12.92 -3.51 2.52
C GLN A 52 11.99 -2.45 3.09
N TYR A 53 10.70 -2.58 2.79
CA TYR A 53 9.64 -1.73 3.27
C TYR A 53 8.49 -2.57 3.80
N TYR A 54 7.73 -1.96 4.70
CA TYR A 54 6.52 -2.54 5.28
C TYR A 54 5.34 -1.67 4.90
N TYR A 55 4.20 -2.28 4.61
CA TYR A 55 3.00 -1.55 4.24
C TYR A 55 1.76 -2.08 4.95
N ARG A 56 0.81 -1.19 5.18
CA ARG A 56 -0.51 -1.53 5.74
C ARG A 56 -1.59 -0.61 5.20
N PHE A 57 -2.83 -1.10 5.26
CA PHE A 57 -4.04 -0.36 4.94
C PHE A 57 -4.89 -0.19 6.19
N MET A 58 -5.63 0.91 6.28
CA MET A 58 -6.44 1.25 7.44
C MET A 58 -7.76 1.87 6.97
N VAL A 59 -8.86 1.45 7.59
CA VAL A 59 -10.20 1.99 7.34
C VAL A 59 -10.86 2.23 8.68
N GLY A 60 -11.00 3.50 9.08
CA GLY A 60 -11.44 3.87 10.42
C GLY A 60 -10.50 3.29 11.48
N GLU A 61 -11.03 2.39 12.32
CA GLU A 61 -10.28 1.72 13.40
C GLU A 61 -9.70 0.36 12.98
N MET A 62 -10.06 -0.16 11.80
CA MET A 62 -9.53 -1.42 11.29
C MET A 62 -8.22 -1.22 10.56
N MET A 63 -7.24 -2.09 10.85
CA MET A 63 -5.95 -2.14 10.17
C MET A 63 -5.78 -3.51 9.51
N SER A 64 -5.17 -3.54 8.33
CA SER A 64 -4.75 -4.78 7.69
C SER A 64 -3.57 -5.41 8.42
N GLU A 65 -3.30 -6.67 8.12
CA GLU A 65 -2.00 -7.28 8.39
C GLU A 65 -0.89 -6.46 7.72
N VAL A 66 0.31 -6.52 8.31
CA VAL A 66 1.49 -5.82 7.78
C VAL A 66 2.08 -6.64 6.65
N GLY A 67 2.09 -6.08 5.45
CA GLY A 67 2.79 -6.64 4.31
C GLY A 67 4.26 -6.21 4.30
N GLN A 68 5.10 -7.03 3.69
CA GLN A 68 6.52 -6.74 3.47
C GLN A 68 6.79 -6.73 1.97
N THR A 69 7.60 -5.77 1.51
CA THR A 69 8.06 -5.69 0.13
C THR A 69 9.53 -5.28 0.10
N GLN A 70 10.22 -5.57 -1.00
CA GLN A 70 11.58 -5.10 -1.25
C GLN A 70 11.64 -4.47 -2.64
N THR A 71 12.19 -3.27 -2.72
CA THR A 71 12.41 -2.60 -4.01
C THR A 71 13.52 -3.31 -4.79
N LEU A 72 13.43 -3.25 -6.11
CA LEU A 72 14.47 -3.77 -6.99
C LEU A 72 15.79 -2.99 -6.80
N PRO A 73 16.97 -3.61 -6.99
CA PRO A 73 18.24 -2.89 -7.05
C PRO A 73 18.33 -2.01 -8.32
N GLU A 74 19.15 -0.95 -8.26
CA GLU A 74 19.31 0.04 -9.34
C GLU A 74 20.07 -0.53 -10.55
N ASP A 75 21.11 -1.32 -10.28
CA ASP A 75 21.89 -2.02 -11.29
C ASP A 75 21.27 -3.37 -11.63
N GLY A 76 21.38 -3.74 -12.91
CA GLY A 76 20.77 -4.92 -13.51
C GLY A 76 20.85 -6.14 -12.60
N VAL A 77 19.67 -6.68 -12.24
CA VAL A 77 19.56 -7.82 -11.34
C VAL A 77 20.28 -9.03 -11.97
N GLU A 78 21.46 -9.39 -11.45
CA GLU A 78 22.18 -10.57 -11.93
C GLU A 78 21.45 -11.86 -11.57
N LYS A 79 20.74 -11.89 -10.43
CA LYS A 79 19.85 -12.98 -9.99
C LYS A 79 18.73 -12.45 -9.07
N ALA A 80 17.47 -12.64 -9.46
CA ALA A 80 16.32 -12.52 -8.57
C ALA A 80 15.89 -13.91 -8.15
N SER A 81 15.65 -14.13 -6.85
CA SER A 81 14.94 -15.31 -6.37
C SER A 81 13.56 -14.88 -5.89
N MET A 82 12.51 -15.41 -6.51
CA MET A 82 11.13 -15.28 -6.04
C MET A 82 10.80 -16.61 -5.39
N ALA A 83 10.73 -16.64 -4.05
CA ALA A 83 10.36 -17.82 -3.29
C ALA A 83 8.83 -17.98 -3.24
#